data_AF-A0A830GVS3-F1
#
_entry.id   AF-A0A830GVS3-F1
#
_cell.length_a   1.000
_cell.length_b   1.000
_cell.length_c   1.000
_cell.angle_alpha   90.00
_cell.angle_beta   90.00
_cell.angle_gamma   90.00
#
_symmetry.space_group_name_H-M   'P 1'
#
loop_
_entity.id
_entity.type
_entity.pdbx_description
1 polymer ?
#
loop_
_entity_poly.entity_id
_entity_poly.type
_entity_poly.pdbx_seq_one_letter_code
_entity_poly.pdbx_strand_id
1 'polypeptide(L)'
;MARYHVVIDGIEVDVLGNGWAAEVKMGSHFYDGIGQALAYRRILGIEEVWLIHVVDGDPSQHLNKLPLLIAGLGIMAAIVHRGGVEFI
;
A
#
# COMPACT_ATOMS: atom_id res chain seq x y z
N MET A 1 -5.32 10.89 -14.81
CA MET A 1 -5.84 11.65 -13.65
C MET A 1 -6.13 10.64 -12.56
N ALA A 2 -5.62 10.84 -11.35
CA ALA A 2 -5.92 9.98 -10.21
C ALA A 2 -7.27 10.36 -9.59
N ARG A 3 -7.96 9.38 -9.03
CA ARG A 3 -9.20 9.54 -8.26
C ARG A 3 -8.97 9.01 -6.85
N TYR A 4 -9.66 9.55 -5.86
CA TYR A 4 -9.60 9.11 -4.47
C TYR A 4 -10.96 8.59 -4.01
N HIS A 5 -10.97 7.67 -3.04
CA HIS A 5 -12.16 7.02 -2.49
C HIS A 5 -13.10 6.48 -3.58
N VAL A 6 -12.59 5.56 -4.39
CA VAL A 6 -13.34 4.94 -5.49
C VAL A 6 -13.87 3.60 -5.03
N VAL A 7 -15.08 3.22 -5.44
CA VAL A 7 -15.60 1.86 -5.22
C VAL A 7 -15.70 1.14 -6.55
N ILE A 8 -15.07 -0.03 -6.67
CA ILE A 8 -15.13 -0.91 -7.84
C ILE A 8 -15.54 -2.30 -7.37
N ASP A 9 -16.64 -2.83 -7.88
CA ASP A 9 -17.15 -4.17 -7.53
C ASP A 9 -17.25 -4.41 -6.01
N GLY A 10 -17.61 -3.37 -5.26
CA GLY A 10 -17.73 -3.40 -3.79
C GLY A 10 -16.42 -3.27 -3.02
N ILE A 11 -15.29 -3.08 -3.71
CA ILE A 11 -13.97 -2.85 -3.11
C ILE A 11 -13.68 -1.36 -3.08
N GLU A 12 -13.41 -0.84 -1.88
CA GLU A 12 -13.02 0.54 -1.65
C GLU A 12 -11.53 0.75 -1.95
N VAL A 13 -11.22 1.67 -2.87
CA VAL A 13 -9.88 2.02 -3.33
C VAL A 13 -9.54 3.43 -2.86
N ASP A 14 -8.53 3.56 -2.00
CA ASP A 14 -8.11 4.87 -1.47
C ASP A 14 -7.67 5.80 -2.60
N VAL A 15 -6.80 5.33 -3.50
CA VAL A 15 -6.36 6.07 -4.69
C VAL A 15 -6.30 5.16 -5.91
N LEU A 16 -6.91 5.58 -7.01
CA LEU A 16 -6.90 4.87 -8.29
C LEU A 16 -6.32 5.77 -9.38
N GLY A 17 -5.28 5.27 -10.05
CA GLY A 17 -4.70 5.86 -11.25
C GLY A 17 -4.96 5.05 -12.50
N ASN A 18 -4.29 5.42 -13.60
CA ASN A 18 -4.37 4.65 -14.84
C ASN A 18 -3.39 3.48 -14.76
N GLY A 19 -3.90 2.28 -14.48
CA GLY A 19 -3.10 1.05 -14.37
C GLY A 19 -2.50 0.79 -12.99
N TRP A 20 -2.71 1.69 -12.02
CA TRP A 20 -2.21 1.55 -10.67
C TRP A 20 -3.26 1.91 -9.60
N ALA A 21 -3.09 1.38 -8.40
CA ALA A 21 -3.87 1.75 -7.23
C ALA A 21 -2.97 1.83 -5.99
N ALA A 22 -3.38 2.62 -5.01
CA ALA A 22 -2.73 2.70 -3.71
C ALA A 22 -3.74 2.55 -2.58
N GLU A 23 -3.35 1.77 -1.57
CA GLU A 23 -3.96 1.73 -0.24
C GLU A 23 -3.10 2.60 0.68
N VAL A 24 -3.70 3.55 1.39
CA VAL A 24 -2.97 4.51 2.23
C VAL A 24 -3.40 4.36 3.69
N LYS A 25 -2.43 4.20 4.59
CA LYS A 25 -2.70 4.17 6.03
C LYS A 25 -1.88 5.18 6.80
N MET A 26 -2.57 5.95 7.64
CA MET A 26 -2.01 6.97 8.52
C MET A 26 -1.98 6.44 9.95
N GLY A 27 -0.79 6.35 10.55
CA GLY A 27 -0.63 5.92 11.95
C GLY A 27 -1.06 4.48 12.25
N SER A 28 -1.22 3.64 11.23
CA SER A 28 -1.59 2.23 11.37
C SER A 28 -0.37 1.34 11.65
N HIS A 29 -0.62 0.06 11.93
CA HIS A 29 0.44 -0.94 11.98
C HIS A 29 0.91 -1.30 10.56
N PHE A 30 2.19 -1.71 10.42
CA PHE A 30 2.82 -2.02 9.13
C PHE A 30 2.24 -3.22 8.37
N TYR A 31 1.32 -3.97 8.96
CA TYR A 31 0.63 -5.08 8.30
C TYR A 31 -0.82 -4.73 7.94
N ASP A 32 -1.30 -3.56 8.34
CA ASP A 32 -2.65 -3.09 7.99
C ASP A 32 -2.70 -2.66 6.53
N GLY A 33 -3.87 -2.85 5.91
CA GLY A 33 -4.07 -2.56 4.49
C GLY A 33 -3.59 -3.65 3.53
N ILE A 34 -2.85 -4.67 4.00
CA ILE A 34 -2.39 -5.79 3.14
C ILE A 34 -3.57 -6.50 2.46
N GLY A 35 -4.64 -6.77 3.21
CA GLY A 35 -5.84 -7.42 2.66
C GLY A 35 -6.47 -6.61 1.53
N GLN A 36 -6.52 -5.28 1.71
CA GLN A 36 -7.09 -4.35 0.74
C GLN A 36 -6.21 -4.23 -0.52
N ALA A 37 -4.89 -4.07 -0.35
CA ALA A 37 -3.93 -4.08 -1.45
C ALA A 37 -3.98 -5.40 -2.25
N LEU A 38 -4.10 -6.54 -1.55
CA LEU A 38 -4.29 -7.83 -2.20
C LEU A 38 -5.61 -7.92 -2.97
N ALA A 39 -6.70 -7.34 -2.45
CA ALA A 39 -7.96 -7.27 -3.17
C ALA A 39 -7.82 -6.48 -4.48
N TYR A 40 -7.10 -5.35 -4.48
CA TYR A 40 -6.83 -4.58 -5.70
C TYR A 40 -6.11 -5.41 -6.75
N ARG A 41 -5.08 -6.15 -6.33
CA ARG A 41 -4.30 -6.97 -7.26
C ARG A 41 -5.07 -8.19 -7.75
N ARG A 42 -5.69 -8.94 -6.85
CA ARG A 42 -6.22 -10.29 -7.13
C ARG A 42 -7.67 -10.28 -7.61
N ILE A 43 -8.47 -9.32 -7.17
CA ILE A 43 -9.89 -9.23 -7.53
C ILE A 43 -10.07 -8.20 -8.65
N LEU A 44 -9.51 -7.00 -8.48
CA LEU A 44 -9.63 -5.94 -9.50
C LEU A 44 -8.62 -6.06 -10.65
N GLY A 45 -7.65 -6.97 -10.54
CA GLY A 45 -6.66 -7.23 -11.59
C GLY A 45 -5.66 -6.09 -11.81
N ILE A 46 -5.46 -5.21 -10.82
CA ILE A 46 -4.55 -4.08 -10.94
C ILE A 46 -3.11 -4.57 -10.78
N GLU A 47 -2.28 -4.33 -11.79
CA GLU A 47 -0.90 -4.83 -11.83
C GLU A 47 0.04 -4.02 -10.94
N GLU A 48 -0.15 -2.70 -10.86
CA GLU A 48 0.68 -1.82 -10.05
C GLU A 48 -0.06 -1.41 -8.78
N VAL A 49 0.18 -2.11 -7.67
CA VAL A 49 -0.49 -1.85 -6.38
C VAL A 49 0.51 -1.40 -5.33
N TRP A 50 0.25 -0.25 -4.73
CA TRP A 50 1.04 0.36 -3.67
C TRP A 50 0.34 0.23 -2.31
N LEU A 51 1.07 -0.19 -1.28
CA LEU A 51 0.69 -0.02 0.12
C LEU A 51 1.53 1.08 0.73
N ILE A 52 0.91 2.21 1.09
CA ILE A 52 1.59 3.39 1.59
C ILE A 52 1.28 3.54 3.08
N HIS A 53 2.31 3.47 3.92
CA HIS A 53 2.20 3.73 5.36
C HIS A 53 2.84 5.05 5.72
N VAL A 54 2.07 5.92 6.37
CA VAL A 54 2.55 7.20 6.89
C VAL A 54 2.65 7.08 8.40
N VAL A 55 3.87 7.18 8.93
CA VAL A 55 4.19 6.92 10.33
C VAL A 55 4.99 8.05 10.94
N ASP A 56 4.77 8.32 12.23
CA ASP A 56 5.50 9.36 12.97
C ASP A 56 6.83 8.84 13.58
N GLY A 57 7.03 7.52 13.61
CA GLY A 57 8.17 6.85 14.25
C GLY A 57 9.23 6.35 13.29
N ASP A 58 10.31 5.78 13.85
CA ASP A 58 11.36 5.09 13.10
C ASP A 58 10.83 3.73 12.58
N PRO A 59 10.78 3.51 11.25
CA PRO A 59 10.29 2.26 10.67
C PRO A 59 11.32 1.12 10.69
N SER A 60 12.57 1.37 11.11
CA SER A 60 13.72 0.46 10.95
C SER A 60 13.45 -0.98 11.39
N GLN A 61 12.69 -1.19 12.47
CA GLN A 61 12.39 -2.52 12.99
C GLN A 61 11.55 -3.37 12.03
N HIS A 62 10.75 -2.76 11.17
CA HIS A 62 9.85 -3.45 10.24
C HIS A 62 10.47 -3.68 8.86
N LEU A 63 11.49 -2.90 8.50
CA LEU A 63 12.21 -3.01 7.22
C LEU A 63 12.95 -4.34 7.03
N ASN A 64 13.12 -5.15 8.09
CA ASN A 64 13.83 -6.43 7.98
C ASN A 64 12.98 -7.56 7.36
N LYS A 65 11.66 -7.54 7.55
CA LYS A 65 10.76 -8.64 7.16
C LYS A 65 9.65 -8.20 6.22
N LEU A 66 9.23 -6.94 6.30
CA LEU A 66 8.20 -6.39 5.42
C LEU A 66 8.56 -6.55 3.93
N PRO A 67 9.80 -6.31 3.47
CA PRO A 67 10.16 -6.50 2.06
C PRO A 67 9.92 -7.92 1.54
N LEU A 68 10.21 -8.95 2.37
CA LEU A 68 10.00 -10.34 1.98
C LEU A 68 8.51 -10.65 1.77
N LEU A 69 7.65 -10.10 2.65
CA LEU A 69 6.21 -10.26 2.53
C LEU A 69 5.68 -9.52 1.30
N ILE A 70 6.01 -8.24 1.16
CA ILE A 70 5.57 -7.36 0.06
C ILE A 70 5.93 -7.98 -1.31
N ALA A 71 7.18 -8.44 -1.47
CA ALA A 71 7.63 -9.13 -2.67
C ALA A 71 6.84 -10.43 -2.93
N GLY A 72 6.60 -11.25 -1.91
CA GLY A 72 5.83 -12.50 -2.04
C GLY A 72 4.35 -12.28 -2.42
N LEU A 73 3.79 -11.12 -2.09
CA LEU A 73 2.43 -10.73 -2.46
C LEU A 73 2.35 -10.07 -3.84
N GLY A 74 3.49 -9.68 -4.41
CA GLY A 74 3.57 -8.97 -5.68
C GLY A 74 2.98 -7.56 -5.62
N ILE A 75 3.04 -6.90 -4.47
CA ILE A 75 2.67 -5.49 -4.32
C ILE A 75 3.94 -4.68 -4.05
N MET A 76 3.87 -3.36 -4.18
CA MET A 76 4.94 -2.43 -3.76
C MET A 76 4.53 -1.78 -2.45
N ALA A 77 5.51 -1.32 -1.67
CA ALA A 77 5.21 -0.52 -0.49
C ALA A 77 6.09 0.72 -0.38
N ALA A 78 5.55 1.75 0.26
CA ALA A 78 6.29 2.94 0.62
C ALA A 78 5.98 3.32 2.07
N ILE A 79 7.01 3.65 2.83
CA ILE A 79 6.87 4.14 4.20
C ILE A 79 7.29 5.61 4.21
N VAL A 80 6.33 6.49 4.50
CA VAL A 80 6.55 7.92 4.66
C VAL A 80 6.72 8.23 6.14
N HIS A 81 7.84 8.83 6.50
CA HIS A 81 8.13 9.25 7.87
C HIS A 81 8.85 10.60 7.86
N ARG A 82 9.09 11.20 9.04
CA ARG A 82 9.71 12.54 9.12
C ARG A 82 11.08 12.66 8.45
N GLY A 83 11.80 11.55 8.32
CA GLY A 83 13.13 11.50 7.72
C GLY A 83 13.12 11.38 6.19
N GLY A 84 11.99 11.06 5.57
CA GLY A 84 11.89 10.81 4.14
C GLY A 84 10.90 9.73 3.78
N VAL A 85 11.18 9.05 2.66
CA VAL A 85 10.38 7.95 2.13
C VAL A 85 11.28 6.75 1.88
N GLU A 86 10.91 5.61 2.44
CA GLU A 86 11.55 4.32 2.19
C GLU A 86 10.68 3.51 1.23
N PHE A 87 11.26 3.07 0.11
CA PHE A 87 10.59 2.24 -0.89
C PHE A 87 10.96 0.77 -0.69
N ILE A 88 9.97 -0.10 -0.77
CA ILE A 88 10.07 -1.54 -0.52
C ILE A 88 9.55 -2.32 -1.73
#